data_AF-A0AAE2LIX3-F1
#
_entry.id   AF-A0AAE2LIX3-F1
#
_cell.length_a   1.000
_cell.length_b   1.000
_cell.length_c   1.000
_cell.angle_alpha   90.00
_cell.angle_beta   90.00
_cell.angle_gamma   90.00
#
_symmetry.space_group_name_H-M   'P 1'
#
loop_
_entity.id
_entity.type
_entity.pdbx_description
1 polymer ?
#
loop_
_entity_poly.entity_id
_entity_poly.type
_entity_poly.pdbx_seq_one_letter_code
_entity_poly.pdbx_strand_id
1 'polypeptide(L)'
;MNPVDIESAIREVANRIANGVKVCSERYKAFLAADRDFDYAFAQAYMAHEGAAHEKKYAATLATSGEREARDVADAAYKFAERKHRALQDELRALQSVGASIRSMYAVAGRAEGA
;
A
#
# COMPACT_ATOMS: atom_id res chain seq x y z
N MET A 1 -16.37 6.19 24.73
CA MET A 1 -14.93 6.08 24.42
C MET A 1 -14.19 6.85 25.50
N ASN A 2 -13.38 6.18 26.30
CA ASN A 2 -12.58 6.76 27.36
C ASN A 2 -11.12 6.95 26.89
N PRO A 3 -10.24 7.63 27.66
CA PRO A 3 -8.85 7.83 27.28
C PRO A 3 -8.06 6.52 27.03
N VAL A 4 -8.32 5.48 27.83
CA VAL A 4 -7.66 4.17 27.74
C VAL A 4 -8.01 3.45 26.44
N ASP A 5 -9.27 3.57 25.99
CA ASP A 5 -9.73 3.01 24.71
C ASP A 5 -8.97 3.64 23.54
N ILE A 6 -8.76 4.96 23.58
CA ILE A 6 -8.03 5.69 22.53
C ILE A 6 -6.56 5.30 22.52
N GLU A 7 -5.92 5.21 23.68
CA GLU A 7 -4.52 4.79 23.77
C GLU A 7 -4.33 3.36 23.23
N SER A 8 -5.27 2.47 23.52
CA SER A 8 -5.27 1.10 23.00
C SER A 8 -5.42 1.08 21.48
N ALA A 9 -6.36 1.87 20.93
CA ALA A 9 -6.55 2.00 19.48
C ALA A 9 -5.32 2.60 18.78
N ILE A 10 -4.70 3.64 19.36
CA ILE A 10 -3.46 4.24 18.85
C ILE A 10 -2.34 3.20 18.79
N ARG A 11 -2.17 2.41 19.86
CA ARG A 11 -1.16 1.34 19.90
C ARG A 11 -1.42 0.28 18.85
N GLU A 12 -2.68 -0.11 18.66
CA GLU A 12 -3.07 -1.09 17.64
C GLU A 12 -2.75 -0.59 16.23
N VAL A 13 -3.16 0.63 15.89
CA VAL A 13 -2.90 1.21 14.56
C VAL A 13 -1.39 1.38 14.33
N ALA A 14 -0.62 1.81 15.34
CA ALA A 14 0.83 1.90 15.24
C ALA A 14 1.48 0.53 14.95
N ASN A 15 1.03 -0.54 15.61
CA ASN A 15 1.50 -1.90 15.33
C ASN A 15 1.11 -2.35 13.90
N ARG A 16 -0.09 -2.02 13.44
CA ARG A 16 -0.55 -2.30 12.06
C ARG A 16 0.29 -1.54 11.03
N ILE A 17 0.67 -0.29 11.29
CA ILE A 17 1.57 0.50 10.44
C ILE A 17 2.94 -0.18 10.34
N ALA A 18 3.52 -0.58 11.48
CA ALA A 18 4.83 -1.24 11.52
C ALA A 18 4.82 -2.54 10.69
N ASN A 19 3.79 -3.37 10.86
CA ASN A 19 3.60 -4.59 10.06
C ASN A 19 3.36 -4.28 8.58
N GLY A 20 2.66 -3.19 8.27
CA GLY A 20 2.36 -2.75 6.91
C GLY A 20 3.60 -2.41 6.09
N VAL A 21 4.68 -1.89 6.71
CA VAL A 21 5.94 -1.55 6.02
C VAL A 21 6.53 -2.78 5.34
N LYS A 22 6.56 -3.93 6.03
CA LYS A 22 7.07 -5.19 5.47
C LYS A 22 6.23 -5.62 4.27
N VAL A 23 4.91 -5.57 4.39
CA VAL A 23 3.99 -5.92 3.30
C VAL A 23 4.22 -5.03 2.07
N CYS A 24 4.32 -3.71 2.25
CA CYS A 24 4.60 -2.79 1.13
C CYS A 24 5.93 -3.14 0.44
N SER A 25 6.98 -3.40 1.22
CA SER A 25 8.29 -3.78 0.67
C SER A 25 8.24 -5.09 -0.12
N GLU A 26 7.58 -6.12 0.40
CA GLU A 26 7.45 -7.41 -0.28
C GLU A 26 6.65 -7.30 -1.57
N ARG A 27 5.55 -6.54 -1.57
CA ARG A 27 4.75 -6.31 -2.78
C ARG A 27 5.49 -5.49 -3.83
N TYR A 28 6.28 -4.50 -3.41
CA TYR A 28 7.10 -3.73 -4.32
C TYR A 28 8.18 -4.59 -4.98
N LYS A 29 8.86 -5.46 -4.21
CA LYS A 29 9.83 -6.42 -4.76
C LYS A 29 9.19 -7.38 -5.76
N ALA A 30 7.98 -7.87 -5.46
CA ALA A 30 7.25 -8.74 -6.37
C ALA A 30 6.87 -8.02 -7.67
N PHE A 31 6.44 -6.76 -7.59
CA PHE A 31 6.17 -5.93 -8.76
C PHE A 31 7.44 -5.72 -9.61
N LEU A 32 8.57 -5.33 -9.00
CA LEU A 32 9.83 -5.16 -9.73
C LEU A 32 10.33 -6.45 -10.40
N ALA A 33 10.12 -7.59 -9.76
CA ALA A 33 10.44 -8.89 -10.37
C ALA A 33 9.57 -9.14 -11.60
N ALA A 34 8.24 -9.02 -11.47
CA ALA A 34 7.30 -9.25 -12.56
C ALA A 34 7.48 -8.24 -13.71
N ASP A 35 7.81 -6.99 -13.42
CA ASP A 35 8.10 -5.96 -14.42
C ASP A 35 9.34 -6.31 -15.25
N ARG A 36 10.41 -6.72 -14.57
CA ARG A 36 11.63 -7.18 -15.23
C ARG A 36 11.42 -8.46 -16.05
N ASP A 37 10.64 -9.41 -15.53
CA ASP A 37 10.33 -10.65 -16.23
C ASP A 37 9.51 -10.37 -17.50
N PHE A 38 8.53 -9.46 -17.43
CA PHE A 38 7.80 -8.97 -18.60
C PHE A 38 8.72 -8.31 -19.62
N ASP A 39 9.62 -7.42 -19.20
CA ASP A 39 10.55 -6.73 -20.11
C ASP A 39 11.47 -7.72 -20.85
N TYR A 40 12.00 -8.72 -20.14
CA TYR A 40 12.81 -9.76 -20.75
C TYR A 40 12.01 -10.62 -21.72
N ALA A 41 10.82 -11.09 -21.33
CA ALA A 41 9.96 -11.89 -22.19
C ALA A 41 9.56 -11.10 -23.45
N PHE A 42 9.23 -9.82 -23.30
CA PHE A 42 8.83 -8.96 -24.41
C PHE A 42 9.98 -8.75 -25.38
N ALA A 43 11.16 -8.44 -24.87
CA ALA A 43 12.36 -8.27 -25.71
C ALA A 43 12.70 -9.56 -26.46
N GLN A 44 12.65 -10.73 -25.79
CA GLN A 44 12.89 -12.02 -26.43
C GLN A 44 11.87 -12.31 -27.53
N ALA A 45 10.57 -12.13 -27.24
CA ALA A 45 9.51 -12.34 -28.22
C ALA A 45 9.61 -11.39 -29.41
N TYR A 46 9.99 -10.13 -29.17
CA TYR A 46 10.19 -9.12 -30.22
C TYR A 46 11.35 -9.49 -31.14
N MET A 47 12.46 -9.98 -30.57
CA MET A 47 13.64 -10.36 -31.34
C MET A 47 13.45 -11.69 -32.09
N ALA A 48 12.63 -12.60 -31.56
CA ALA A 48 12.34 -13.89 -32.18
C ALA A 48 11.39 -13.80 -33.39
N HIS A 49 10.53 -12.79 -33.47
CA HIS A 49 9.62 -12.63 -34.60
C HIS A 49 10.35 -12.05 -35.81
N GLU A 50 10.15 -12.63 -36.99
CA GLU A 50 10.64 -12.11 -38.27
C GLU A 50 9.64 -11.10 -38.86
N GLY A 51 10.01 -10.39 -39.93
CA GLY A 51 9.10 -9.43 -40.59
C GLY A 51 9.20 -8.00 -40.07
N ALA A 52 8.18 -7.20 -40.37
CA ALA A 52 8.23 -5.76 -40.17
C ALA A 52 8.16 -5.38 -38.69
N ALA A 53 8.79 -4.26 -38.31
CA ALA A 53 8.89 -3.83 -36.90
C ALA A 53 7.54 -3.69 -36.17
N HIS A 54 6.48 -3.34 -36.91
CA HIS A 54 5.13 -3.23 -36.35
C HIS A 54 4.50 -4.60 -36.07
N GLU A 55 4.69 -5.58 -36.96
CA GLU A 55 4.24 -6.97 -36.76
C GLU A 55 4.95 -7.60 -35.56
N LYS A 56 6.28 -7.42 -35.44
CA LYS A 56 7.06 -7.87 -34.29
C LYS A 56 6.51 -7.35 -32.96
N LYS A 57 6.07 -6.09 -32.92
CA LYS A 57 5.50 -5.48 -31.71
C LYS A 57 4.19 -6.15 -31.31
N TYR A 58 3.29 -6.39 -32.27
CA TYR A 58 2.03 -7.07 -32.00
C TYR A 58 2.27 -8.53 -31.59
N ALA A 59 3.15 -9.24 -32.29
CA ALA A 59 3.53 -10.62 -31.96
C ALA A 59 4.09 -10.73 -30.54
N ALA A 60 5.04 -9.86 -30.16
CA ALA A 60 5.60 -9.81 -28.81
C ALA A 60 4.54 -9.50 -27.75
N THR A 61 3.62 -8.56 -28.04
CA THR A 61 2.53 -8.20 -27.13
C THR A 61 1.59 -9.37 -26.88
N LEU A 62 1.21 -10.12 -27.91
CA LEU A 62 0.35 -11.30 -27.78
C LEU A 62 1.06 -12.43 -27.02
N ALA A 63 2.33 -12.68 -27.36
CA ALA A 63 3.14 -13.73 -26.75
C ALA A 63 3.40 -13.49 -25.27
N THR A 64 3.42 -12.24 -24.81
CA THR A 64 3.74 -11.86 -23.42
C THR A 64 2.55 -11.37 -22.61
N SER A 65 1.35 -11.75 -23.04
CA SER A 65 0.11 -11.37 -22.35
C SER A 65 0.05 -11.87 -20.91
N GLY A 66 0.58 -13.07 -20.63
CA GLY A 66 0.63 -13.65 -19.29
C GLY A 66 1.57 -12.90 -18.34
N GLU A 67 2.77 -12.58 -18.80
CA GLU A 67 3.75 -11.80 -18.02
C GLU A 67 3.24 -10.38 -17.75
N ARG A 68 2.55 -9.78 -18.74
CA ARG A 68 1.90 -8.49 -18.56
C ARG A 68 0.82 -8.55 -17.49
N GLU A 69 -0.05 -9.56 -17.53
CA GLU A 69 -1.09 -9.75 -16.52
C GLU A 69 -0.48 -9.94 -15.13
N ALA A 70 0.56 -10.77 -15.01
CA ALA A 70 1.26 -11.00 -13.74
C ALA A 70 1.85 -9.71 -13.17
N ARG A 71 2.47 -8.88 -14.03
CA ARG A 71 2.97 -7.56 -13.64
C ARG A 71 1.84 -6.64 -13.17
N ASP A 72 0.75 -6.56 -13.93
CA ASP A 72 -0.36 -5.66 -13.63
C ASP A 72 -1.05 -6.05 -12.30
N VAL A 73 -1.16 -7.36 -12.01
CA VAL A 73 -1.62 -7.87 -10.70
C VAL A 73 -0.67 -7.48 -9.58
N ALA A 74 0.65 -7.60 -9.80
CA ALA A 74 1.65 -7.23 -8.80
C ALA A 74 1.65 -5.71 -8.51
N ASP A 75 1.52 -4.88 -9.55
CA ASP A 75 1.38 -3.42 -9.43
C ASP A 75 0.13 -3.04 -8.64
N ALA A 76 -1.02 -3.64 -8.99
CA ALA A 76 -2.27 -3.42 -8.27
C ALA A 76 -2.16 -3.79 -6.78
N ALA A 77 -1.51 -4.92 -6.47
CA ALA A 77 -1.29 -5.37 -5.11
C ALA A 77 -0.37 -4.41 -4.32
N TYR A 78 0.69 -3.91 -4.96
CA TYR A 78 1.59 -2.91 -4.36
C TYR A 78 0.86 -1.59 -4.09
N LYS A 79 0.16 -1.04 -5.08
CA LYS A 79 -0.63 0.20 -4.95
C LYS A 79 -1.70 0.08 -3.87
N PHE A 80 -2.36 -1.08 -3.76
CA PHE A 80 -3.32 -1.32 -2.69
C PHE A 80 -2.66 -1.30 -1.30
N ALA A 81 -1.49 -1.95 -1.16
CA ALA A 81 -0.74 -1.94 0.09
C ALA A 81 -0.33 -0.52 0.50
N GLU A 82 0.14 0.31 -0.45
CA GLU A 82 0.49 1.71 -0.22
C GLU A 82 -0.71 2.55 0.23
N ARG A 83 -1.85 2.43 -0.46
CA ARG A 83 -3.10 3.12 -0.08
C ARG A 83 -3.57 2.72 1.31
N LYS A 84 -3.48 1.43 1.64
CA LYS A 84 -3.82 0.92 2.97
C LYS A 84 -2.89 1.48 4.03
N HIS A 85 -1.58 1.54 3.76
CA HIS A 85 -0.62 2.14 4.68
C HIS A 85 -0.93 3.61 4.95
N ARG A 86 -1.25 4.38 3.90
CA ARG A 86 -1.67 5.78 4.03
C ARG A 86 -2.96 5.93 4.84
N ALA A 87 -3.97 5.09 4.58
CA ALA A 87 -5.21 5.10 5.35
C ALA A 87 -4.97 4.86 6.85
N LEU A 88 -4.04 3.97 7.21
CA LEU A 88 -3.66 3.74 8.62
C LEU A 88 -2.97 4.95 9.24
N GLN A 89 -2.14 5.68 8.48
CA GLN A 89 -1.51 6.91 8.95
C GLN A 89 -2.56 8.00 9.21
N ASP A 90 -3.56 8.11 8.35
CA ASP A 90 -4.67 9.06 8.52
C ASP A 90 -5.56 8.67 9.71
N GLU A 91 -5.82 7.37 9.90
CA GLU A 91 -6.51 6.83 11.08
C GLU A 91 -5.77 7.17 12.38
N LEU A 92 -4.44 6.97 12.42
CA LEU A 92 -3.61 7.33 13.58
C LEU A 92 -3.71 8.82 13.91
N ARG A 93 -3.64 9.69 12.91
CA ARG A 93 -3.77 11.15 13.10
C ARG A 93 -5.16 11.53 13.64
N ALA A 94 -6.21 10.90 13.13
CA ALA A 94 -7.57 11.12 13.63
C ALA A 94 -7.68 10.70 15.11
N LEU A 95 -7.17 9.51 15.47
CA LEU A 95 -7.18 9.03 16.85
C LEU A 95 -6.38 9.94 17.81
N GLN A 96 -5.23 10.44 17.38
CA GLN A 96 -4.43 11.40 18.16
C GLN A 96 -5.18 12.72 18.41
N SER A 97 -5.89 13.22 17.39
CA SER A 97 -6.73 14.41 17.50
C SER A 97 -7.90 14.21 18.47
N VAL A 98 -8.63 13.10 18.33
CA VAL A 98 -9.73 12.74 19.25
C VAL A 98 -9.20 12.58 20.68
N GLY A 99 -8.06 11.91 20.85
CA GLY A 99 -7.42 11.76 22.16
C GLY A 99 -7.06 13.08 22.82
N ALA A 100 -6.61 14.07 22.05
CA ALA A 100 -6.36 15.42 22.57
C ALA A 100 -7.65 16.10 23.06
N SER A 101 -8.73 16.01 22.27
CA SER A 101 -10.05 16.55 22.67
C SER A 101 -10.57 15.91 23.96
N ILE A 102 -10.51 14.58 24.07
CA ILE A 102 -10.98 13.87 25.26
C ILE A 102 -10.17 14.28 26.50
N ARG A 103 -8.84 14.36 26.41
CA ARG A 103 -8.01 14.83 27.55
C ARG A 103 -8.40 16.22 28.02
N SER A 104 -8.70 17.14 27.08
CA SER A 104 -9.17 18.48 27.43
C SER A 104 -10.53 18.45 28.15
N MET A 105 -11.47 17.59 27.72
CA MET A 105 -12.78 17.46 28.40
C MET A 105 -12.63 16.97 29.85
N TYR A 106 -11.81 15.94 30.09
CA TYR A 106 -11.56 15.44 31.44
C TYR A 106 -10.83 16.46 32.33
N ALA A 107 -9.91 17.25 31.76
CA ALA A 107 -9.23 18.32 32.50
C ALA A 107 -10.17 19.46 32.94
N VAL A 108 -11.21 19.76 32.15
CA VAL A 108 -12.24 20.76 32.51
C VAL A 108 -13.20 20.20 33.56
N ALA A 109 -13.62 18.94 33.44
CA ALA A 109 -14.51 18.29 34.41
C ALA A 109 -13.90 18.25 35.83
N GLY A 110 -12.60 17.94 35.94
CA GLY A 110 -11.89 17.92 37.23
C GLY A 110 -11.69 19.29 37.89
N ARG A 111 -11.94 20.41 37.18
CA ARG A 111 -11.90 21.77 37.76
C ARG A 111 -13.25 22.25 38.28
N ALA A 112 -14.37 21.67 37.81
CA ALA A 112 -15.71 22.13 38.16
C ALA A 112 -16.22 21.59 39.51
N GLU A 113 -15.65 20.49 40.03
CA GLU A 113 -16.01 19.92 41.34
C GLU A 113 -15.21 20.50 42.52
N GLY A 114 -14.27 21.42 42.27
CA GLY A 114 -13.39 22.01 43.28
C GLY A 114 -13.65 23.49 43.59
N ALA A 115 -14.79 24.05 43.20
CA ALA A 115 -15.18 25.46 43.40
C ALA A 115 -16.48 25.59 44.19
#